data_AF-A0A7U3UVA9-F1
#
_entry.id   AF-A0A7U3UVA9-F1
#
_cell.length_a   1.000
_cell.length_b   1.000
_cell.length_c   1.000
_cell.angle_alpha   90.00
_cell.angle_beta   90.00
_cell.angle_gamma   90.00
#
_symmetry.space_group_name_H-M   'P 1'
#
loop_
_entity.id
_entity.type
_entity.pdbx_description
1 polymer ?
#
loop_
_entity_poly.entity_id
_entity_poly.type
_entity_poly.pdbx_seq_one_letter_code
_entity_poly.pdbx_strand_id
1 'polypeptide(L)'
;MTRTPQDTFLSDQTLAAAREAALDPGTVPVAITAADGKKRCTWCDCPDGPDSPHNRPGYRCGGCPALAVHVVSVHLGPNLRYDYPACGRHWTEVVARVASTVSASRT
;
A
#
# COMPACT_ATOMS: atom_id res chain seq x y z
N MET A 1 -6.16 6.40 16.44
CA MET A 1 -5.00 7.28 16.68
C MET A 1 -5.14 8.50 15.80
N THR A 2 -4.74 9.67 16.28
CA THR A 2 -4.70 10.91 15.50
C THR A 2 -3.25 11.19 15.13
N ARG A 3 -2.95 11.59 13.89
CA ARG A 3 -1.59 11.97 13.50
C ARG A 3 -1.08 13.13 14.34
N THR A 4 0.18 13.06 14.74
CA THR A 4 0.90 14.18 15.35
C THR A 4 1.49 15.10 14.27
N PRO A 5 1.89 16.34 14.62
CA PRO A 5 2.66 17.19 13.72
C PRO A 5 3.97 16.53 13.25
N GLN A 6 4.64 15.79 14.12
CA GLN A 6 5.86 15.04 13.77
C GLN A 6 5.57 13.94 12.74
N ASP A 7 4.47 13.19 12.90
CA ASP A 7 4.07 12.16 11.92
C ASP A 7 3.79 12.78 10.55
N THR A 8 3.18 13.97 10.53
CA THR A 8 2.92 14.71 9.29
C THR A 8 4.24 15.10 8.62
N PHE A 9 5.15 15.72 9.37
CA PHE A 9 6.48 16.09 8.85
C PHE A 9 7.23 14.89 8.29
N LEU A 10 7.31 13.78 9.03
CA LEU A 10 7.99 12.57 8.57
C LEU A 10 7.31 11.95 7.34
N SER A 11 5.98 11.98 7.29
CA SER A 11 5.21 11.50 6.13
C SER A 11 5.50 12.32 4.89
N ASP A 12 5.53 13.65 5.01
CA ASP A 12 5.81 14.57 3.91
C ASP A 12 7.23 14.37 3.37
N GLN A 13 8.23 14.25 4.26
CA GLN A 13 9.61 13.96 3.87
C GLN A 13 9.75 12.61 3.16
N THR A 14 9.06 11.58 3.66
CA THR A 14 9.08 10.23 3.06
C THR A 14 8.43 10.23 1.67
N LEU A 15 7.30 10.91 1.51
CA LEU A 15 6.60 11.03 0.23
C LEU A 15 7.40 11.86 -0.78
N ALA A 16 8.08 12.92 -0.33
CA ALA A 16 8.96 13.72 -1.17
C ALA A 16 10.14 12.88 -1.69
N ALA A 17 10.82 12.13 -0.81
CA ALA A 17 11.92 11.26 -1.21
C ALA A 17 11.48 10.15 -2.19
N ALA A 18 10.32 9.53 -1.96
CA ALA A 18 9.78 8.52 -2.88
C ALA A 18 9.40 9.11 -4.24
N ARG A 19 8.86 10.35 -4.26
CA ARG A 19 8.57 11.07 -5.49
C ARG A 19 9.82 11.40 -6.30
N GLU A 20 10.89 11.83 -5.63
CA GLU A 20 12.18 12.10 -6.25
C GLU A 20 12.80 10.82 -6.84
N ALA A 21 12.78 9.72 -6.09
CA ALA A 21 13.23 8.42 -6.59
C ALA A 21 12.44 7.99 -7.84
N ALA A 22 11.14 8.30 -7.89
CA ALA A 22 10.27 7.95 -9.02
C ALA A 22 10.55 8.75 -10.30
N LEU A 23 11.52 9.68 -10.29
CA LEU A 23 12.06 10.28 -11.50
C LEU A 23 12.86 9.27 -12.35
N ASP A 24 13.42 8.23 -11.72
CA ASP A 24 14.06 7.12 -12.44
C ASP A 24 12.99 6.11 -12.91
N PRO A 25 12.77 5.95 -14.23
CA PRO A 25 11.80 5.00 -14.77
C PRO A 25 12.17 3.54 -14.50
N GLY A 26 13.41 3.25 -14.08
CA GLY A 26 13.86 1.94 -13.66
C GLY A 26 13.44 1.55 -12.24
N THR A 27 12.76 2.43 -11.50
CA THR A 27 12.38 2.21 -10.09
C THR A 27 10.87 2.26 -9.89
N VAL A 28 10.40 1.59 -8.83
CA VAL A 28 9.02 1.69 -8.34
C VAL A 28 9.09 1.94 -6.83
N PRO A 29 9.24 3.21 -6.41
CA PRO A 29 9.38 3.53 -4.99
C PRO A 29 8.10 3.23 -4.20
N VAL A 30 8.30 2.71 -2.99
CA VAL A 30 7.23 2.47 -2.02
C VAL A 30 7.52 3.27 -0.76
N ALA A 31 6.62 4.20 -0.41
CA ALA A 31 6.66 4.97 0.81
C ALA A 31 5.68 4.39 1.84
N ILE A 32 6.11 4.24 3.09
CA ILE A 32 5.25 3.76 4.18
C ILE A 32 5.14 4.89 5.20
N THR A 33 3.93 5.42 5.36
CA THR A 33 3.66 6.56 6.24
C THR A 33 2.60 6.23 7.28
N ALA A 34 2.49 7.05 8.33
CA ALA A 34 1.47 6.87 9.36
C ALA A 34 0.06 7.14 8.81
N ALA A 35 -0.89 6.26 9.10
CA ALA A 35 -2.30 6.52 8.80
C ALA A 35 -2.91 7.52 9.79
N ASP A 36 -4.02 8.13 9.42
CA ASP A 36 -4.81 9.03 10.28
C ASP A 36 -5.72 8.27 11.26
N GLY A 37 -5.69 6.93 11.24
CA GLY A 37 -6.54 6.06 12.04
C GLY A 37 -8.04 6.15 11.72
N LYS A 38 -8.43 6.86 10.66
CA LYS A 38 -9.84 7.03 10.25
C LYS A 38 -10.23 6.11 9.10
N LYS A 39 -9.26 5.70 8.29
CA LYS A 39 -9.47 4.78 7.17
C LYS A 39 -9.39 3.32 7.63
N ARG A 40 -10.19 2.45 7.03
CA ARG A 40 -10.08 0.99 7.20
C ARG A 40 -8.95 0.43 6.34
N CYS A 41 -8.39 -0.68 6.79
CA CYS A 41 -7.48 -1.48 5.99
C CYS A 41 -8.16 -1.89 4.67
N THR A 42 -7.49 -1.67 3.54
CA THR A 42 -7.99 -2.05 2.21
C THR A 42 -7.61 -3.46 1.80
N TRP A 43 -6.84 -4.15 2.64
CA TRP A 43 -6.40 -5.51 2.40
C TRP A 43 -7.38 -6.54 2.98
N CYS A 44 -7.26 -7.79 2.53
CA CYS A 44 -8.06 -8.90 3.04
C CYS A 44 -7.23 -10.15 3.27
N ASP A 45 -7.72 -11.02 4.16
CA ASP A 45 -7.10 -12.31 4.49
C ASP A 45 -7.48 -13.44 3.51
N CYS A 46 -8.11 -13.11 2.38
CA CYS A 46 -8.45 -14.12 1.40
C CYS A 46 -7.16 -14.74 0.84
N PRO A 47 -7.07 -16.09 0.77
CA PRO A 47 -5.89 -16.72 0.20
C PRO A 47 -5.71 -16.28 -1.25
N ASP A 48 -4.46 -16.01 -1.63
CA ASP A 48 -4.08 -15.81 -3.03
C ASP A 48 -4.03 -17.17 -3.76
N GLY A 49 -4.34 -17.19 -5.06
CA GLY A 49 -4.20 -18.38 -5.92
C GLY A 49 -5.49 -18.85 -6.58
N PRO A 50 -5.45 -19.98 -7.31
CA PRO A 50 -6.59 -20.52 -8.07
C PRO A 50 -7.82 -20.83 -7.20
N ASP A 51 -7.58 -21.26 -5.96
CA ASP A 51 -8.65 -21.59 -5.00
C ASP A 51 -9.14 -20.38 -4.19
N SER A 52 -8.62 -19.18 -4.49
CA SER A 52 -9.05 -17.94 -3.83
C SER A 52 -10.56 -17.76 -3.97
N PRO A 53 -11.28 -17.39 -2.90
CA PRO A 53 -12.69 -17.07 -2.99
C PRO A 53 -12.95 -15.88 -3.92
N HIS A 54 -11.94 -15.03 -4.21
CA HIS A 54 -12.02 -13.97 -5.21
C HIS A 54 -12.28 -14.47 -6.64
N ASN A 55 -11.95 -15.72 -6.94
CA ASN A 55 -12.21 -16.30 -8.26
C ASN A 55 -13.67 -16.77 -8.43
N ARG A 56 -14.47 -16.72 -7.36
CA ARG A 56 -15.88 -17.13 -7.41
C ARG A 56 -16.77 -15.95 -7.84
N PRO A 57 -17.58 -16.10 -8.89
CA PRO A 57 -18.51 -15.06 -9.31
C PRO A 57 -19.41 -14.60 -8.15
N GLY A 58 -19.51 -13.29 -7.96
CA GLY A 58 -20.35 -12.70 -6.91
C GLY A 58 -19.74 -12.68 -5.51
N TYR A 59 -18.58 -13.29 -5.27
CA TYR A 59 -17.90 -13.17 -3.99
C TYR A 59 -17.44 -11.73 -3.74
N ARG A 60 -17.81 -11.18 -2.58
CA ARG A 60 -17.30 -9.91 -2.08
C ARG A 60 -16.59 -10.18 -0.78
N CYS A 61 -15.29 -9.90 -0.77
CA CYS A 61 -14.53 -9.99 0.46
C CYS A 61 -15.06 -8.96 1.47
N GLY A 62 -15.23 -9.39 2.73
CA GLY A 62 -15.58 -8.49 3.83
C GLY A 62 -14.48 -7.48 4.18
N GLY A 63 -13.29 -7.64 3.57
CA GLY A 63 -12.10 -6.85 3.86
C GLY A 63 -11.53 -7.17 5.24
N CYS A 64 -10.44 -6.48 5.59
CA CYS A 64 -9.97 -6.46 6.96
C CYS A 64 -10.73 -5.37 7.75
N PRO A 65 -11.44 -5.72 8.84
CA PRO A 65 -12.22 -4.75 9.60
C PRO A 65 -11.35 -3.80 10.44
N ALA A 66 -10.04 -4.06 10.53
CA ALA A 66 -9.11 -3.26 11.31
C ALA A 66 -8.91 -1.86 10.70
N LEU A 67 -8.67 -0.89 11.57
CA LEU A 67 -8.25 0.44 11.16
C LEU A 67 -6.83 0.38 10.57
N ALA A 68 -6.60 1.19 9.54
CA ALA A 68 -5.28 1.38 9.00
C ALA A 68 -4.40 2.10 10.03
N VAL A 69 -3.17 1.62 10.18
CA VAL A 69 -2.11 2.28 10.96
C VAL A 69 -0.98 2.76 10.05
N HIS A 70 -0.91 2.23 8.84
CA HIS A 70 -0.02 2.67 7.77
C HIS A 70 -0.79 3.07 6.51
N VAL A 71 -0.19 3.93 5.70
CA VAL A 71 -0.53 4.11 4.29
C VAL A 71 0.70 3.71 3.48
N VAL A 72 0.55 2.68 2.65
CA VAL A 72 1.58 2.23 1.71
C VAL A 72 1.32 2.95 0.40
N SER A 73 2.21 3.84 0.00
CA SER A 73 2.11 4.66 -1.21
C SER A 73 3.07 4.14 -2.27
N VAL A 74 2.55 3.74 -3.43
CA VAL A 74 3.32 3.23 -4.58
C VAL A 74 3.40 4.31 -5.65
N HIS A 75 4.61 4.62 -6.11
CA HIS A 75 4.84 5.63 -7.14
C HIS A 75 5.16 4.96 -8.49
N LEU A 76 4.30 5.17 -9.49
CA LEU A 76 4.52 4.76 -10.89
C LEU A 76 4.94 5.97 -11.72
N GLY A 77 5.96 6.69 -11.25
CA GLY A 77 6.40 7.99 -11.75
C GLY A 77 6.18 9.14 -10.74
N PRO A 78 6.73 10.34 -10.99
CA PRO A 78 6.76 11.42 -10.00
C PRO A 78 5.39 12.06 -9.74
N ASN A 79 4.41 11.83 -10.62
CA ASN A 79 3.07 12.42 -10.52
C ASN A 79 1.95 11.37 -10.48
N LEU A 80 2.28 10.09 -10.40
CA LEU A 80 1.31 8.98 -10.32
C LEU A 80 1.57 8.17 -9.05
N ARG A 81 0.65 8.27 -8.09
CA ARG A 81 0.74 7.62 -6.78
C ARG A 81 -0.54 6.88 -6.44
N TYR A 82 -0.41 5.66 -5.93
CA TYR A 82 -1.51 4.86 -5.40
C TYR A 82 -1.32 4.66 -3.89
N ASP A 83 -2.35 4.97 -3.11
CA ASP A 83 -2.32 4.88 -1.65
C ASP A 83 -3.15 3.70 -1.15
N TYR A 84 -2.51 2.80 -0.39
CA TYR A 84 -3.13 1.60 0.19
C TYR A 84 -3.10 1.69 1.72
N PRO A 85 -4.20 2.13 2.36
CA PRO A 85 -4.34 2.08 3.82
C PRO A 85 -4.27 0.63 4.32
N ALA A 86 -3.35 0.34 5.23
CA ALA A 86 -3.13 -1.02 5.74
C ALA A 86 -3.06 -1.04 7.27
N CYS A 87 -3.60 -2.10 7.87
CA CYS A 87 -3.42 -2.36 9.30
C CYS A 87 -2.00 -2.88 9.59
N GLY A 88 -1.64 -2.98 10.87
CA GLY A 88 -0.29 -3.37 11.29
C GLY A 88 0.13 -4.78 10.83
N ARG A 89 -0.85 -5.64 10.52
CA ARG A 89 -0.63 -6.99 9.99
C ARG A 89 -0.39 -7.01 8.47
N HIS A 90 -1.05 -6.13 7.71
CA HIS A 90 -1.18 -6.29 6.25
C HIS A 90 -0.28 -5.38 5.42
N TRP A 91 0.39 -4.39 6.01
CA TRP A 91 1.18 -3.43 5.22
C TRP A 91 2.34 -4.09 4.46
N THR A 92 2.97 -5.12 5.04
CA THR A 92 4.04 -5.90 4.39
C THR A 92 3.52 -6.72 3.22
N GLU A 93 2.28 -7.21 3.26
CA GLU A 93 1.66 -7.96 2.16
C GLU A 93 1.41 -7.06 0.95
N VAL A 94 1.02 -5.80 1.18
CA VAL A 94 0.92 -4.80 0.10
C VAL A 94 2.28 -4.65 -0.58
N VAL A 95 3.36 -4.47 0.19
CA VAL A 95 4.72 -4.32 -0.34
C VAL A 95 5.15 -5.57 -1.11
N ALA A 96 4.90 -6.76 -0.57
CA ALA A 96 5.23 -8.03 -1.22
C ALA A 96 4.50 -8.17 -2.57
N ARG A 97 3.21 -7.80 -2.63
CA ARG A 97 2.42 -7.86 -3.86
C ARG A 97 2.90 -6.86 -4.91
N VAL A 98 3.31 -5.67 -4.50
CA VAL A 98 3.93 -4.69 -5.40
C VAL A 98 5.23 -5.25 -5.96
N ALA A 99 6.11 -5.76 -5.11
CA ALA A 99 7.39 -6.34 -5.53
C ALA A 99 7.21 -7.53 -6.50
N SER A 100 6.25 -8.42 -6.24
CA SER A 100 5.96 -9.55 -7.13
C SER A 100 5.43 -9.10 -8.48
N THR A 101 4.54 -8.09 -8.50
CA THR A 101 3.96 -7.55 -9.74
C THR A 101 5.01 -6.86 -10.59
N VAL A 102 5.88 -6.04 -9.96
CA VAL A 102 6.98 -5.36 -10.66
C VAL A 102 7.98 -6.36 -11.20
N SER A 103 8.29 -7.43 -10.45
CA SER A 103 9.21 -8.48 -10.89
C SER A 103 8.65 -9.25 -12.09
N ALA A 104 7.37 -9.63 -12.06
CA ALA A 104 6.70 -10.33 -13.16
C ALA A 104 6.54 -9.46 -14.43
N SER A 105 6.52 -8.13 -14.29
CA SER A 105 6.40 -7.23 -15.46
C SER A 105 7.73 -7.00 -16.19
N ARG A 106 8.86 -7.45 -15.61
CA ARG A 106 10.21 -7.29 -16.18
C ARG A 106 10.73 -8.55 -16.89
N THR A 107 10.00 -9.66 -16.78
CA THR A 107 10.25 -10.92 -17.49
C THR A 107 9.43 -10.99 -18.76
#